data_AF-A0A1E7HUL7-F1
#
_entry.id   AF-A0A1E7HUL7-F1
#
_cell.length_a   1.000
_cell.length_b   1.000
_cell.length_c   1.000
_cell.angle_alpha   90.00
_cell.angle_beta   90.00
_cell.angle_gamma   90.00
#
_symmetry.space_group_name_H-M   'P 1'
#
loop_
_entity.id
_entity.type
_entity.pdbx_description
1 polymer ?
#
loop_
_entity_poly.entity_id
_entity_poly.type
_entity_poly.pdbx_seq_one_letter_code
_entity_poly.pdbx_strand_id
1 'polypeptide(L)'
;MKKLKIVLWVIIIGFIAIIFFSNKDYLLAKQVLQIDLLYGEPFHTMELPNALFFLVFFLTGFLIAYFISLSERFKSKRTIKNLNAAATSQLEEIAALKKEVESLQSGSSDHKAEPKEPT
;
A
#
# COMPACT_ATOMS: atom_id res chain seq x y z
N MET A 1 11.14 11.97 4.92
CA MET A 1 9.86 11.52 4.31
C MET A 1 8.61 12.17 4.91
N LYS A 2 8.32 12.05 6.23
CA LYS A 2 7.05 12.55 6.80
C LYS A 2 6.88 14.08 6.71
N LYS A 3 7.94 14.85 7.01
CA LYS A 3 7.92 16.33 6.92
C LYS A 3 7.71 16.83 5.49
N LEU A 4 8.41 16.24 4.52
CA LEU A 4 8.24 16.57 3.10
C LEU A 4 6.83 16.25 2.60
N LYS A 5 6.25 15.11 3.02
CA LYS A 5 4.85 14.77 2.72
C LYS A 5 3.87 15.80 3.31
N ILE A 6 4.11 16.26 4.54
CA ILE A 6 3.29 17.33 5.16
C ILE A 6 3.40 18.63 4.37
N VAL A 7 4.61 19.07 4.02
CA VAL A 7 4.81 20.33 3.28
C VAL A 7 4.14 20.27 1.92
N LEU A 8 4.30 19.17 1.19
CA LEU A 8 3.63 18.94 -0.08
C LEU A 8 2.10 18.99 0.06
N TRP A 9 1.55 18.35 1.11
CA TRP A 9 0.11 18.31 1.35
C TRP A 9 -0.46 19.70 1.68
N VAL A 10 0.28 20.49 2.47
CA VAL A 10 -0.08 21.89 2.78
C VAL A 10 -0.08 22.75 1.51
N ILE A 11 0.91 22.59 0.63
CA ILE A 11 0.97 23.33 -0.65
C ILE A 11 -0.23 22.98 -1.53
N ILE A 12 -0.55 21.69 -1.66
CA ILE A 12 -1.69 21.23 -2.46
C ILE A 12 -3.00 21.81 -1.91
N ILE A 13 -3.22 21.74 -0.60
CA ILE A 13 -4.42 22.29 0.04
C ILE A 13 -4.49 23.81 -0.13
N GLY A 14 -3.36 24.50 0.04
CA GLY A 14 -3.30 25.95 -0.17
C GLY A 14 -3.70 26.31 -1.60
N PHE A 15 -3.19 25.58 -2.60
CA PHE A 15 -3.54 25.79 -4.00
C PHE A 15 -5.03 25.55 -4.27
N ILE A 16 -5.58 24.45 -3.74
CA ILE A 16 -7.01 24.16 -3.83
C ILE A 16 -7.81 25.29 -3.19
N ALA A 17 -7.45 25.72 -1.97
CA ALA A 17 -8.16 26.79 -1.27
C ALA A 17 -8.14 28.11 -2.06
N ILE A 18 -7.00 28.48 -2.66
CA ILE A 18 -6.90 29.67 -3.51
C ILE A 18 -7.85 29.55 -4.72
N ILE A 19 -7.80 28.43 -5.45
CA ILE A 19 -8.69 28.22 -6.60
C ILE A 19 -10.17 28.33 -6.19
N PHE A 20 -10.55 27.71 -5.07
CA PHE A 20 -11.92 27.75 -4.58
C PHE A 20 -12.34 29.14 -4.11
N PHE A 21 -11.48 29.86 -3.38
CA PHE A 21 -11.82 31.21 -2.87
C PHE A 21 -11.84 32.27 -3.97
N SER A 22 -10.93 32.16 -4.95
CA SER A 22 -10.89 33.08 -6.08
C SER A 22 -12.00 32.84 -7.10
N ASN A 23 -12.52 31.62 -7.21
CA ASN A 23 -13.51 31.24 -8.22
C ASN A 23 -14.86 30.81 -7.61
N LYS A 24 -15.25 31.41 -6.47
CA LYS A 24 -16.52 31.08 -5.78
C LYS A 24 -17.73 31.27 -6.68
N ASP A 25 -17.76 32.37 -7.42
CA ASP A 25 -18.87 32.68 -8.34
C ASP A 25 -18.97 31.64 -9.45
N TYR A 26 -17.83 31.16 -9.95
CA TYR A 26 -17.77 30.07 -10.93
C TYR A 26 -18.21 28.73 -10.36
N LEU A 27 -17.92 28.45 -9.09
CA LEU A 27 -18.35 27.22 -8.41
C LEU A 27 -19.86 27.18 -8.15
N LEU A 28 -20.45 28.34 -7.85
CA LEU A 28 -21.89 28.51 -7.64
C LEU A 28 -22.67 28.71 -8.94
N ALA A 29 -21.98 29.06 -10.03
CA ALA A 29 -22.58 29.14 -11.35
C ALA A 29 -23.20 27.79 -11.71
N LYS A 30 -24.48 27.84 -12.09
CA LYS A 30 -25.18 26.69 -12.62
C LYS A 30 -24.76 26.51 -14.07
N GLN A 31 -24.17 25.37 -14.38
CA GLN A 31 -23.92 24.99 -15.77
C GLN A 31 -24.77 23.77 -16.13
N VAL A 32 -25.25 23.80 -17.36
CA VAL A 32 -25.85 22.64 -18.01
C VAL A 32 -24.72 21.89 -18.67
N LEU A 33 -24.47 20.63 -18.28
CA LEU A 33 -23.61 19.77 -19.09
C LEU A 33 -24.45 19.24 -20.25
N GLN A 34 -24.05 19.64 -21.44
CA GLN A 34 -24.54 19.06 -22.68
C GLN A 34 -23.59 17.94 -23.05
N ILE A 35 -24.08 16.70 -22.98
CA ILE A 35 -23.36 15.55 -23.49
C ILE A 35 -23.88 15.33 -24.90
N ASP A 36 -23.11 15.80 -25.88
CA ASP A 36 -23.42 15.60 -27.28
C ASP A 36 -22.94 14.21 -27.67
N LEU A 37 -23.87 13.26 -27.74
CA LEU A 37 -23.59 11.90 -28.19
C LEU A 37 -23.62 11.91 -29.71
N LEU A 38 -22.50 11.55 -30.34
CA LEU A 38 -22.26 11.59 -31.80
C LEU A 38 -23.37 10.95 -32.69
N TYR A 39 -24.31 10.20 -32.11
CA TYR A 39 -25.41 9.49 -32.76
C TYR A 39 -26.75 9.57 -32.00
N GLY A 40 -27.00 10.60 -31.18
CA GLY A 40 -28.27 10.73 -30.45
C GLY A 40 -28.64 12.17 -30.09
N GLU A 41 -29.90 12.38 -29.73
CA GLU A 41 -30.39 13.68 -29.24
C GLU A 41 -29.55 14.14 -28.02
N PRO A 42 -29.14 15.42 -27.97
CA PRO A 42 -28.26 15.93 -26.93
C PRO A 42 -28.94 15.80 -25.56
N PHE A 43 -28.28 15.07 -24.66
CA PHE A 43 -28.77 14.94 -23.29
C PHE A 43 -28.45 16.22 -22.52
N HIS A 44 -29.49 16.96 -22.18
CA HIS A 44 -29.41 18.10 -21.26
C HIS A 44 -29.49 17.58 -19.82
N THR A 45 -28.39 17.71 -19.07
CA THR A 45 -28.43 17.47 -17.62
C THR A 45 -29.03 18.66 -16.89
N MET A 46 -29.69 18.40 -15.75
CA MET A 46 -30.29 19.43 -14.90
C MET A 46 -29.25 20.47 -14.49
N GLU A 47 -29.66 21.74 -14.36
CA GLU A 47 -28.80 22.86 -13.98
C GLU A 47 -28.17 22.62 -12.59
N LEU A 48 -26.94 22.11 -12.59
CA LEU A 48 -26.21 21.79 -11.37
C LEU A 48 -25.10 22.81 -11.16
N PRO A 49 -24.85 23.24 -9.91
CA PRO A 49 -23.69 24.07 -9.61
C PRO A 49 -22.41 23.34 -9.96
N ASN A 50 -21.45 24.06 -10.54
CA ASN A 50 -20.13 23.52 -10.89
C ASN A 50 -19.41 22.83 -9.73
N ALA A 51 -19.61 23.33 -8.51
CA ALA A 51 -19.10 22.71 -7.29
C ALA A 51 -19.47 21.22 -7.17
N LEU A 52 -20.67 20.83 -7.61
CA LEU A 52 -21.12 19.45 -7.55
C LEU A 52 -20.36 18.58 -8.56
N PHE A 53 -20.12 19.07 -9.77
CA PHE A 53 -19.31 18.34 -10.75
C PHE A 53 -17.89 18.12 -10.24
N PHE A 54 -17.24 19.17 -9.71
CA PHE A 54 -15.93 19.03 -9.08
C PHE A 54 -15.93 18.04 -7.92
N LEU A 55 -16.98 18.03 -7.10
CA LEU A 55 -17.12 17.08 -6.00
C LEU A 55 -17.22 15.63 -6.49
N VAL A 56 -18.01 15.37 -7.53
CA VAL A 56 -18.14 14.04 -8.14
C VAL A 56 -16.79 13.59 -8.70
N PHE A 57 -16.11 14.41 -9.51
CA PHE A 57 -14.79 14.09 -10.03
C PHE A 57 -13.75 13.85 -8.92
N PHE A 58 -13.79 14.66 -7.87
CA PHE A 58 -12.93 14.46 -6.70
C PHE A 58 -13.22 13.14 -6.00
N LEU A 59 -14.48 12.79 -5.78
CA LEU A 59 -14.88 11.51 -5.20
C LEU A 59 -14.43 10.33 -6.08
N THR A 60 -14.62 10.42 -7.40
CA THR A 60 -14.17 9.38 -8.34
C THR A 60 -12.66 9.22 -8.28
N GLY A 61 -11.90 10.31 -8.32
CA GLY A 61 -10.44 10.28 -8.17
C GLY A 61 -10.00 9.69 -6.83
N PHE A 62 -10.67 10.07 -5.73
CA PHE A 62 -10.43 9.52 -4.41
C PHE A 62 -10.71 8.02 -4.36
N LEU A 63 -11.79 7.57 -4.98
CA LEU A 63 -12.17 6.16 -5.04
C LEU A 63 -11.13 5.35 -5.83
N ILE A 64 -10.67 5.85 -6.97
CA ILE A 64 -9.60 5.23 -7.76
C ILE A 64 -8.31 5.13 -6.93
N ALA A 65 -7.90 6.23 -6.28
CA ALA A 65 -6.72 6.24 -5.41
C ALA A 65 -6.86 5.24 -4.25
N TYR A 66 -8.06 5.13 -3.67
CA TYR A 66 -8.37 4.13 -2.65
C TYR A 66 -8.21 2.70 -3.17
N PHE A 67 -8.77 2.37 -4.35
CA PHE A 67 -8.62 1.06 -4.97
C PHE A 67 -7.16 0.70 -5.27
N ILE A 68 -6.36 1.65 -5.76
CA ILE A 68 -4.93 1.45 -6.03
C ILE A 68 -4.17 1.20 -4.71
N SER A 69 -4.36 2.06 -3.71
CA SER A 69 -3.74 1.92 -2.39
C SER A 69 -4.15 0.61 -1.71
N LEU A 70 -5.41 0.21 -1.84
CA LEU A 70 -5.91 -1.05 -1.30
C LEU A 70 -5.25 -2.25 -1.98
N SER A 71 -5.11 -2.21 -3.31
CA SER A 71 -4.40 -3.23 -4.09
C SER A 71 -2.92 -3.35 -3.70
N GLU A 72 -2.24 -2.22 -3.48
CA GLU A 72 -0.87 -2.20 -2.95
C GLU A 72 -0.79 -2.81 -1.54
N ARG A 73 -1.76 -2.54 -0.68
CA ARG A 73 -1.82 -3.14 0.67
C ARG A 73 -2.03 -4.66 0.63
N PHE A 74 -2.84 -5.16 -0.30
CA PHE A 74 -3.01 -6.61 -0.49
C PHE A 74 -1.72 -7.28 -0.99
N LYS A 75 -1.04 -6.68 -1.97
CA LYS A 75 0.28 -7.16 -2.42
C LYS A 75 1.29 -7.13 -1.27
N SER A 76 1.34 -6.04 -0.51
CA SER A 76 2.23 -5.90 0.65
C SER A 76 1.96 -6.96 1.72
N LYS A 77 0.69 -7.24 2.06
CA LYS A 77 0.34 -8.32 3.00
C LYS A 77 0.77 -9.71 2.49
N ARG A 78 0.66 -9.97 1.18
CA ARG A 78 1.12 -11.24 0.58
C ARG A 78 2.65 -11.36 0.64
N THR A 79 3.36 -10.29 0.33
CA THR A 79 4.83 -10.24 0.44
C THR A 79 5.29 -10.44 1.88
N ILE A 80 4.63 -9.80 2.86
CA ILE A 80 4.91 -9.98 4.29
C ILE A 80 4.69 -11.45 4.72
N LYS A 81 3.61 -12.09 4.29
CA LYS A 81 3.36 -13.50 4.60
C LYS A 81 4.44 -14.41 4.01
N ASN A 82 4.86 -14.19 2.77
CA ASN A 82 5.92 -14.98 2.14
C ASN A 82 7.28 -14.79 2.83
N LEU A 83 7.64 -13.55 3.16
CA LEU A 83 8.87 -13.24 3.89
C LEU A 83 8.89 -13.87 5.29
N ASN A 84 7.75 -13.84 5.99
CA ASN A 84 7.65 -14.42 7.33
C ASN A 84 7.71 -15.96 7.27
N ALA A 85 7.05 -16.58 6.29
CA ALA A 85 7.14 -18.03 6.04
C ALA A 85 8.57 -18.47 5.69
N ALA A 86 9.29 -17.69 4.89
CA ALA A 86 10.70 -17.94 4.58
C ALA A 86 11.59 -17.77 5.82
N ALA A 87 11.32 -16.77 6.66
CA ALA A 87 12.07 -16.55 7.90
C ALA A 87 11.86 -17.69 8.91
N THR A 88 10.62 -18.20 9.06
CA THR A 88 10.34 -19.36 9.92
C THR A 88 11.00 -20.63 9.38
N SER A 89 10.99 -20.86 8.06
CA SER A 89 11.66 -22.01 7.45
C SER A 89 13.19 -21.96 7.66
N GLN A 90 13.80 -20.79 7.50
CA GLN A 90 15.23 -20.61 7.77
C GLN A 90 15.57 -20.79 9.25
N LEU A 91 14.70 -20.36 10.16
CA LEU A 91 14.86 -20.59 11.60
C LEU A 91 14.80 -22.08 11.96
N GLU A 92 13.88 -22.83 11.34
CA GLU A 92 13.76 -24.28 11.50
C GLU A 92 14.99 -25.02 10.96
N GLU A 93 15.49 -24.64 9.78
CA GLU A 93 16.72 -25.20 9.22
C GLU A 93 17.93 -24.91 10.11
N ILE A 94 18.09 -23.68 10.60
CA ILE A 94 19.17 -23.33 11.53
C ILE A 94 19.05 -24.14 12.83
N ALA A 95 17.84 -24.36 13.34
CA ALA A 95 17.62 -25.17 14.54
C ALA A 95 17.95 -26.65 14.31
N ALA A 96 17.58 -27.20 13.15
CA ALA A 96 17.90 -28.57 12.75
C ALA A 96 19.42 -28.76 12.58
N LEU A 97 20.07 -27.86 11.85
CA LEU A 97 21.53 -27.84 11.66
C LEU A 97 22.26 -27.68 12.99
N LYS A 98 21.79 -26.79 13.89
CA LYS A 98 22.36 -26.67 15.23
C LYS A 98 22.28 -27.98 16.00
N LYS A 99 21.12 -28.64 16.00
CA LYS A 99 20.89 -29.91 16.70
C LYS A 99 21.78 -31.02 16.13
N GLU A 100 21.97 -31.05 14.82
CA GLU A 100 22.85 -32.00 14.15
C GLU A 100 24.33 -31.76 14.52
N VAL A 101 24.78 -30.50 14.51
CA VAL A 101 26.13 -30.12 14.98
C VAL A 101 26.34 -30.49 16.45
N GLU A 102 25.34 -30.26 17.31
CA GLU A 102 25.41 -30.63 18.73
C GLU A 102 25.50 -32.15 18.93
N SER A 103 24.75 -32.93 18.14
CA SER A 103 24.82 -34.39 18.16
C SER A 103 26.16 -34.93 17.64
N LEU A 104 26.74 -34.27 16.64
CA LEU A 104 28.07 -34.63 16.11
C LEU A 104 29.18 -34.23 17.09
N GLN A 105 29.05 -33.11 17.81
CA GLN A 105 29.98 -32.73 18.88
C GLN A 105 29.87 -33.64 20.11
N SER A 106 28.67 -34.08 20.49
CA SER A 106 28.53 -35.03 21.60
C SER A 106 29.08 -36.41 21.22
N GLY A 107 28.85 -36.87 19.99
CA GLY A 107 29.43 -38.11 19.47
C GLY A 107 30.96 -38.08 19.33
N SER A 108 31.53 -36.92 18.99
CA SER A 108 32.99 -36.72 18.96
C SER A 108 33.61 -36.67 20.36
N SER A 109 32.82 -36.42 21.41
CA SER A 109 33.31 -36.40 22.79
C SER A 109 33.38 -37.81 23.41
N ASP A 110 32.59 -38.76 22.88
CA ASP A 110 32.60 -40.16 23.33
C ASP A 110 33.71 -41.01 22.69
N HIS A 111 34.32 -40.57 21.58
CA HIS A 111 35.40 -41.32 20.92
C HIS A 111 36.81 -41.03 21.47
N LYS A 112 36.96 -40.22 22.54
CA LYS A 112 38.24 -40.05 23.25
C LYS A 112 38.33 -40.86 24.54
N ALA A 113 37.56 -41.94 24.66
CA ALA A 113 37.69 -42.92 25.72
C ALA A 113 37.78 -44.34 25.12
N GLU A 114 38.93 -44.67 24.55
CA GLU A 114 39.30 -46.06 24.26
C GLU A 114 40.79 -46.29 24.64
N PRO A 115 41.24 -47.53 24.88
CA PRO A 115 41.38 -48.12 26.21
C PRO A 115 42.74 -48.82 26.42
N LYS A 116 43.41 -48.73 27.58
CA LYS A 116 44.56 -49.61 27.98
C LYS A 116 44.66 -49.60 29.51
N GLU A 117 44.85 -50.68 30.26
CA GLU A 117 45.19 -52.09 30.02
C GLU A 117 44.91 -52.87 31.34
N PRO A 118 44.67 -54.19 31.31
CA PRO A 118 44.66 -55.03 32.50
C PRO A 118 46.03 -55.70 32.74
N THR A 119 46.67 -55.44 33.87
CA THR A 119 47.43 -56.42 34.70
C THR A 119 47.86 -55.79 36.02
#